data_AF-A0A382TR25-F1
#
_entry.id   AF-A0A382TR25-F1
#
_cell.length_a   1.000
_cell.length_b   1.000
_cell.length_c   1.000
_cell.angle_alpha   90.00
_cell.angle_beta   90.00
_cell.angle_gamma   90.00
#
_symmetry.space_group_name_H-M   'P 1'
#
loop_
_entity.id
_entity.type
_entity.pdbx_description
1 polymer ?
#
loop_
_entity_poly.entity_id
_entity_poly.type
_entity_poly.pdbx_seq_one_letter_code
_entity_poly.pdbx_strand_id
1 'polypeptide(L)' 'MRKSFALSFVTLLIPGLLFAQYKVSGTVTDAKTGDKLVGANVIVEGTETGTSTDVDGNYTLTIPAG' A
#
# COMPACT_ATOMS: atom_id res chain seq x y z
N MET A 1 31.21 2.86 -28.58
CA MET A 1 30.03 3.73 -28.86
C MET A 1 28.71 2.97 -28.87
N ARG A 2 28.52 1.92 -29.69
CA ARG A 2 27.23 1.18 -29.77
C ARG A 2 26.81 0.48 -28.46
N LYS A 3 27.75 -0.17 -27.76
CA LYS A 3 27.51 -0.83 -26.46
C LYS A 3 27.31 0.17 -25.30
N SER A 4 27.98 1.33 -25.40
CA SER A 4 27.93 2.42 -24.41
C SER A 4 26.54 3.08 -24.36
N PHE A 5 25.90 3.21 -25.52
CA PHE A 5 24.54 3.75 -25.65
C PHE A 5 23.49 2.77 -25.11
N ALA A 6 23.66 1.47 -25.39
CA ALA A 6 22.81 0.42 -24.83
C ALA A 6 22.92 0.35 -23.29
N LEU A 7 24.12 0.51 -22.73
CA LEU A 7 24.33 0.52 -21.28
C LEU A 7 23.62 1.71 -20.61
N SER A 8 23.69 2.91 -21.20
CA SER A 8 23.00 4.11 -20.69
C SER A 8 21.46 3.96 -20.73
N PHE A 9 20.93 3.30 -21.76
CA PHE A 9 19.50 3.04 -21.87
C PHE A 9 19.01 2.05 -20.81
N VAL A 10 19.81 1.03 -20.48
CA VAL A 10 19.50 0.08 -19.39
C VAL A 10 19.52 0.79 -18.03
N THR A 11 20.51 1.63 -17.75
CA THR A 11 20.60 2.36 -16.47
C THR A 11 19.43 3.31 -16.25
N LEU A 12 18.90 3.94 -17.32
CA LEU A 12 17.75 4.84 -17.24
C LEU A 12 16.45 4.13 -16.84
N LEU A 13 16.33 2.82 -17.07
CA LEU A 13 15.13 2.04 -16.76
C LEU A 13 15.10 1.47 -15.33
N ILE A 14 16.23 1.49 -14.61
CA ILE A 14 16.36 0.91 -13.26
C ILE A 14 15.47 1.60 -12.20
N PRO A 15 15.30 2.94 -12.17
CA PRO A 15 14.50 3.60 -11.14
C PRO A 15 13.01 3.22 -11.16
N GLY A 16 12.48 2.78 -12.31
CA GLY A 16 11.08 2.37 -12.45
C GLY A 16 10.73 1.08 -11.69
N LEU A 17 11.73 0.37 -11.16
CA LEU A 17 11.55 -0.85 -10.37
C LEU A 17 11.64 -0.60 -8.86
N LEU A 18 11.95 0.62 -8.41
CA LEU A 18 12.23 0.95 -7.00
C LEU A 18 10.97 1.42 -6.23
N PHE A 19 9.84 0.73 -6.41
CA PHE A 19 8.66 1.03 -5.61
C PHE A 19 8.79 0.44 -4.20
N ALA A 20 8.94 1.31 -3.20
CA ALA A 20 9.13 0.93 -1.79
C ALA A 20 7.81 0.91 -0.98
N GLN A 21 6.65 0.83 -1.62
CA GLN A 21 5.37 0.83 -0.93
C GLN A 21 4.96 -0.59 -0.49
N TYR A 22 4.44 -0.71 0.73
CA TYR A 22 3.93 -1.95 1.31
C TYR A 22 2.41 -1.96 1.31
N LYS A 23 1.82 -3.15 1.18
CA LYS A 23 0.37 -3.35 1.26
C LYS A 23 0.02 -4.00 2.59
N VAL A 24 -0.83 -3.33 3.38
CA VAL A 24 -1.39 -3.84 4.63
C VAL A 24 -2.86 -4.13 4.40
N SER A 25 -3.31 -5.32 4.80
CA SER A 25 -4.70 -5.74 4.63
C SER A 25 -5.16 -6.54 5.84
N GLY A 26 -6.46 -6.43 6.14
CA GLY A 26 -7.07 -7.13 7.25
C GLY A 26 -8.57 -6.90 7.28
N THR A 27 -9.20 -7.28 8.38
CA THR A 27 -10.64 -7.13 8.60
C THR A 27 -10.87 -6.47 9.95
N VAL A 28 -11.82 -5.54 10.00
CA VAL A 28 -12.21 -4.85 11.24
C VAL A 28 -13.50 -5.46 11.77
N THR A 29 -13.51 -5.81 13.05
CA THR A 29 -14.67 -6.41 13.73
C THR A 29 -14.97 -5.73 15.06
N ASP A 30 -16.23 -5.70 15.45
CA ASP A 30 -16.63 -5.28 16.78
C ASP A 30 -16.17 -6.28 17.84
N ALA A 31 -15.59 -5.79 18.93
CA ALA A 31 -14.95 -6.63 19.94
C ALA A 31 -15.94 -7.43 20.81
N LYS A 32 -17.21 -7.02 20.89
CA LYS A 32 -18.22 -7.65 21.77
C LYS A 32 -19.08 -8.65 21.01
N THR A 33 -19.44 -8.31 19.77
CA THR A 33 -20.36 -9.07 18.92
C THR A 33 -19.62 -9.94 17.91
N GLY A 34 -18.40 -9.55 17.51
CA GLY A 34 -17.67 -10.18 16.41
C GLY A 34 -18.14 -9.73 15.02
N ASP A 35 -19.10 -8.80 14.95
CA ASP A 35 -19.67 -8.34 13.68
C ASP A 35 -18.64 -7.57 12.85
N LYS A 36 -18.73 -7.73 11.52
CA LYS A 36 -17.87 -7.00 10.57
C LYS A 36 -18.25 -5.52 10.57
N LEU A 37 -17.25 -4.65 10.68
CA LEU A 37 -17.48 -3.20 10.67
C LEU A 37 -17.31 -2.65 9.26
N VAL A 38 -18.43 -2.27 8.65
CA VAL A 38 -18.50 -1.62 7.33
C VAL A 38 -18.29 -0.11 7.48
N GLY A 39 -17.48 0.50 6.61
CA GLY A 39 -17.23 1.94 6.62
C GLY A 39 -16.36 2.42 7.79
N ALA A 40 -15.69 1.52 8.51
CA ALA A 40 -14.75 1.87 9.56
C ALA A 40 -13.49 2.50 8.96
N ASN A 41 -13.01 3.59 9.56
CA ASN A 41 -11.80 4.27 9.11
C ASN A 41 -10.55 3.63 9.72
N VAL A 42 -9.59 3.28 8.86
CA VAL A 42 -8.27 2.75 9.22
C VAL A 42 -7.23 3.80 8.81
N ILE A 43 -6.57 4.41 9.79
CA ILE A 43 -5.61 5.51 9.57
C ILE A 43 -4.24 5.09 10.10
N VAL A 44 -3.19 5.42 9.36
CA VAL A 44 -1.80 5.25 9.82
C VAL A 44 -1.47 6.40 10.75
N GLU A 45 -1.15 6.06 12.00
CA GLU A 45 -0.85 7.02 13.06
C GLU A 45 0.25 8.01 12.62
N GLY A 46 0.02 9.30 12.90
CA GLY A 46 0.93 10.38 12.53
C GLY A 46 0.92 10.78 11.05
N THR A 47 0.01 10.22 10.24
CA THR A 47 -0.12 10.56 8.81
C THR A 47 -1.56 10.87 8.42
N GLU A 48 -1.75 11.46 7.24
CA GLU A 48 -3.07 11.61 6.61
C GLU A 48 -3.45 10.40 5.74
N THR A 49 -2.64 9.33 5.77
CA THR A 49 -2.86 8.14 4.96
C THR A 49 -3.81 7.19 5.66
N GLY A 50 -4.92 6.85 5.00
CA GLY A 50 -5.91 5.92 5.53
C GLY A 50 -6.81 5.35 4.46
N THR A 51 -7.67 4.42 4.86
CA THR A 51 -8.69 3.78 4.03
C THR A 51 -9.94 3.50 4.85
N SER A 52 -11.03 3.14 4.20
CA SER A 52 -12.26 2.69 4.86
C SER A 52 -12.51 1.22 4.55
N THR A 53 -13.18 0.51 5.46
CA THR A 53 -13.53 -0.89 5.25
C THR A 53 -14.70 -1.06 4.27
N ASP A 54 -14.68 -2.16 3.51
CA ASP A 54 -15.74 -2.55 2.60
C ASP A 54 -16.95 -3.19 3.31
N VAL A 55 -17.89 -3.74 2.53
CA VAL A 55 -19.12 -4.38 3.01
C VAL A 55 -18.89 -5.64 3.85
N ASP A 56 -17.72 -6.25 3.75
CA ASP A 56 -17.31 -7.42 4.52
C ASP A 56 -16.39 -7.04 5.70
N GLY A 57 -16.19 -5.73 5.92
CA GLY A 57 -15.30 -5.17 6.93
C GLY A 57 -13.83 -5.27 6.57
N ASN A 58 -13.47 -5.63 5.34
CA ASN A 58 -12.09 -5.77 4.91
C ASN A 58 -11.51 -4.41 4.52
N TYR A 59 -10.23 -4.23 4.76
CA TYR A 59 -9.49 -3.06 4.30
C TYR A 59 -8.20 -3.48 3.60
N THR A 60 -7.74 -2.61 2.72
CA THR A 60 -6.41 -2.70 2.10
C THR A 60 -5.85 -1.29 2.00
N LEU A 61 -4.64 -1.10 2.53
CA LEU A 61 -3.96 0.18 2.59
C LEU A 61 -2.53 0.03 2.07
N THR A 62 -2.12 0.97 1.21
CA THR A 62 -0.74 1.04 0.73
C THR A 62 -0.01 2.12 1.52
N ILE A 63 1.09 1.76 2.15
CA ILE A 63 1.91 2.63 2.99
C ILE A 63 3.35 2.70 2.48
N PRO A 64 4.07 3.81 2.64
CA PRO A 64 5.50 3.87 2.38
C PRO A 64 6.29 2.85 3.23
N ALA A 65 7.48 2.48 2.77
CA ALA A 65 8.48 1.83 3.63
C ALA A 65 8.75 2.68 4.87
N GLY A 66 8.67 2.05 6.04
CA GLY A 66 9.10 2.64 7.31
C GLY A 66 10.62 2.69 7.45
#